data_AF-A0A0U3PC28-F1
#
_entry.id   AF-A0A0U3PC28-F1
#
_cell.length_a   1.000
_cell.length_b   1.000
_cell.length_c   1.000
_cell.angle_alpha   90.00
_cell.angle_beta   90.00
_cell.angle_gamma   90.00
#
_symmetry.space_group_name_H-M   'P 1'
#
loop_
_entity.id
_entity.type
_entity.pdbx_description
1 polymer ?
#
loop_
_entity_poly.entity_id
_entity_poly.type
_entity_poly.pdbx_seq_one_letter_code
_entity_poly.pdbx_strand_id
1 'polypeptide(L)' 'MFSGVMQGAFVEGFTGLALVHQDGAKFTETGGSAALTVRGKAMETAFSTVGVRGAVQTGFRAFRSS' A
#
# COMPACT_ATOMS: atom_id res chain seq x y z
N MET A 1 37.93 -18.10 -15.01
CA MET A 1 36.62 -17.41 -14.97
C MET A 1 36.33 -17.05 -13.51
N PHE A 2 36.22 -15.77 -13.17
CA PHE A 2 35.74 -15.36 -11.84
C PHE A 2 34.28 -14.92 -11.98
N SER A 3 33.38 -15.69 -11.38
CA SER A 3 31.97 -15.33 -11.20
C SER A 3 31.83 -14.70 -9.82
N GLY A 4 31.38 -13.45 -9.74
CA GLY A 4 31.11 -12.76 -8.48
C GLY A 4 29.71 -12.15 -8.50
N VAL A 5 28.94 -12.38 -7.44
CA VAL A 5 27.66 -11.69 -7.21
C VAL A 5 28.01 -10.26 -6.77
N MET A 6 27.58 -9.25 -7.53
CA MET A 6 27.58 -7.88 -7.03
C MET A 6 26.35 -7.74 -6.13
N GLN A 7 26.57 -7.79 -4.83
CA GLN A 7 25.53 -7.62 -3.82
C GLN A 7 25.64 -6.21 -3.24
N GLY A 8 24.72 -5.31 -3.63
CA GLY A 8 24.61 -3.98 -3.05
C GLY A 8 23.47 -3.95 -2.02
N ALA A 9 23.73 -3.47 -0.81
CA ALA A 9 22.69 -3.23 0.20
C ALA A 9 22.48 -1.74 0.38
N PHE A 10 21.22 -1.29 0.41
CA PHE A 10 20.88 0.11 0.56
C PHE A 10 19.67 0.28 1.50
N VAL A 11 19.61 1.45 2.13
CA VAL A 11 18.51 1.87 3.01
C VAL A 11 17.82 3.03 2.33
N GLU A 12 16.51 2.93 2.16
CA GLU A 12 15.69 3.92 1.45
C GLU A 12 14.57 4.42 2.36
N GLY A 13 14.46 5.74 2.50
CA GLY A 13 13.30 6.37 3.13
C GLY A 13 12.13 6.45 2.16
N PHE A 14 10.90 6.34 2.66
CA PHE A 14 9.69 6.49 1.86
C PHE A 14 8.63 7.33 2.57
N THR A 15 7.84 8.03 1.76
CA THR A 15 6.65 8.75 2.19
C THR A 15 5.47 8.34 1.34
N GLY A 16 4.30 8.15 1.96
CA GLY A 16 3.05 7.82 1.27
C GLY A 16 1.93 8.75 1.72
N LEU A 17 1.08 9.14 0.79
CA LEU A 17 -0.15 9.88 1.03
C LEU A 17 -1.29 9.19 0.30
N ALA A 18 -2.42 9.00 0.97
CA ALA A 18 -3.63 8.50 0.35
C ALA A 18 -4.83 9.29 0.88
N LEU A 19 -5.68 9.77 -0.04
CA LEU A 19 -6.95 10.39 0.27
C LEU A 19 -8.05 9.43 -0.14
N VAL A 20 -8.85 8.98 0.82
CA VAL A 20 -9.91 8.00 0.60
C VAL A 20 -11.26 8.67 0.83
N HIS A 21 -12.06 8.72 -0.24
CA HIS A 21 -13.46 9.07 -0.16
C HIS A 21 -14.29 7.80 0.00
N GLN A 22 -14.99 7.67 1.12
CA GLN A 22 -15.84 6.52 1.40
C GLN A 22 -17.30 6.96 1.49
N ASP A 23 -18.09 6.48 0.53
CA ASP A 23 -19.53 6.68 0.53
C ASP A 23 -20.21 5.70 1.51
N GLY A 24 -20.95 6.27 2.47
CA GLY A 24 -21.70 5.50 3.44
C GLY A 24 -22.93 4.85 2.82
N ALA A 25 -23.10 3.55 3.03
CA ALA A 25 -24.28 2.83 2.56
C ALA A 25 -25.55 3.20 3.35
N LYS A 26 -26.71 2.99 2.73
CA LYS A 26 -28.03 3.15 3.36
C LYS A 26 -28.74 1.80 3.39
N PHE A 27 -29.36 1.48 4.52
CA PHE A 27 -30.22 0.33 4.70
C PHE A 27 -31.58 0.77 5.23
N THR A 28 -32.65 0.18 4.73
CA THR A 28 -34.02 0.45 5.20
C THR A 28 -34.78 -0.85 5.23
N GLU A 29 -35.25 -1.23 6.41
CA GLU A 29 -36.08 -2.41 6.62
C GLU A 29 -37.50 -1.98 6.95
N THR A 30 -38.46 -2.56 6.23
CA THR A 30 -39.88 -2.30 6.43
C THR A 30 -40.58 -3.66 6.59
N GLY A 31 -40.87 -4.03 7.84
CA GLY A 31 -41.52 -5.30 8.19
C GLY A 31 -41.48 -5.55 9.71
N GLY A 32 -42.58 -6.06 10.28
CA GLY A 32 -42.73 -6.24 11.74
C GLY A 32 -43.48 -5.08 12.44
N SER A 33 -43.38 -4.99 13.76
CA SER A 33 -44.05 -3.96 14.58
C SER A 33 -43.39 -2.57 14.53
N ALA A 34 -42.26 -2.42 13.82
CA ALA A 34 -41.54 -1.16 13.63
C ALA A 34 -40.73 -1.17 12.32
N ALA A 35 -40.33 0.01 11.85
CA ALA A 35 -39.41 0.18 10.71
C ALA A 35 -38.07 0.75 11.18
N LEU A 36 -36.97 0.30 10.58
CA LEU A 36 -35.61 0.76 10.90
C LEU A 36 -34.90 1.29 9.65
N THR A 37 -34.35 2.50 9.75
CA THR A 37 -33.53 3.11 8.69
C THR A 37 -32.15 3.46 9.22
N VAL A 38 -31.10 2.96 8.56
CA VAL A 38 -29.71 3.30 8.83
C VAL A 38 -29.13 4.05 7.64
N ARG A 39 -28.46 5.17 7.90
CA ARG A 39 -27.78 5.98 6.89
C ARG A 39 -26.34 6.21 7.30
N GLY A 40 -25.40 5.63 6.55
CA GLY A 40 -24.00 6.01 6.64
C GLY A 40 -23.80 7.42 6.08
N LYS A 41 -22.86 8.17 6.68
CA LYS A 41 -22.40 9.45 6.13
C LYS A 41 -21.24 9.20 5.17
N ALA A 42 -21.09 10.07 4.17
CA ALA A 42 -19.85 10.10 3.40
C ALA A 42 -18.70 10.57 4.31
N MET A 43 -17.55 9.92 4.20
CA MET A 43 -16.36 10.20 5.01
C MET A 43 -15.15 10.39 4.10
N GLU A 44 -14.32 11.36 4.44
CA GLU A 44 -13.07 11.62 3.75
C GLU A 44 -11.93 11.40 4.75
N THR A 45 -11.02 10.48 4.43
CA THR A 45 -9.92 10.10 5.32
C THR A 45 -8.59 10.26 4.60
N ALA A 46 -7.69 11.03 5.21
CA ALA A 46 -6.32 11.18 4.75
C ALA A 46 -5.39 10.27 5.56
N PHE A 47 -4.63 9.44 4.86
CA PHE A 47 -3.55 8.64 5.43
C PHE A 47 -2.21 9.22 5.02
N SER A 48 -1.31 9.35 5.98
CA SER A 48 0.09 9.67 5.73
C SER A 48 0.98 8.58 6.32
N THR A 49 2.05 8.26 5.61
CA THR A 49 3.01 7.25 6.03
C THR A 49 4.41 7.79 5.78
N VAL A 50 5.28 7.59 6.77
CA VAL A 50 6.72 7.88 6.66
C VAL A 50 7.44 6.66 7.20
N GLY A 51 8.45 6.18 6.49
CA GLY A 51 9.18 5.00 6.91
C GLY A 51 10.53 4.84 6.22
N VAL A 52 11.21 3.76 6.59
CA VAL A 52 12.52 3.38 6.05
C VAL A 52 12.49 1.89 5.75
N ARG A 53 13.07 1.49 4.62
CA ARG A 53 13.19 0.08 4.21
C ARG A 53 14.61 -0.24 3.77
N GLY A 54 15.08 -1.43 4.11
CA GLY A 54 16.31 -2.00 3.54
C GLY A 54 15.99 -2.70 2.22
N ALA A 55 16.93 -2.67 1.27
CA ALA A 55 16.84 -3.37 0.01
C ALA A 55 18.21 -3.92 -0.42
N VAL A 56 18.18 -5.04 -1.13
CA VAL A 56 19.37 -5.72 -1.63
C VAL A 56 19.27 -5.82 -3.15
N GLN A 57 20.21 -5.19 -3.86
CA GLN A 57 20.37 -5.34 -5.29
C GLN A 57 21.17 -6.61 -5.58
N THR A 58 20.57 -7.53 -6.32
CA THR A 58 21.23 -8.73 -6.84
C THR A 58 21.47 -8.55 -8.34
N GLY A 59 22.71 -8.72 -8.78
CA GLY A 59 23.08 -8.68 -10.20
C GLY A 59 24.10 -9.77 -10.53
N PHE A 60 23.86 -10.49 -11.62
CA PHE A 60 24.82 -11.43 -12.22
C PHE A 60 25.49 -10.76 -13.42
N ARG A 61 26.81 -10.59 -13.40
CA ARG A 61 27.58 -9.99 -14.51
C ARG A 61 28.59 -11.01 -15.04
N ALA A 62 28.27 -11.66 -16.15
CA ALA A 62 29.23 -12.48 -16.89
C ALA A 62 30.07 -11.58 -17.80
N PHE A 63 31.33 -11.33 -17.42
CA PHE A 63 32.29 -10.67 -18.31
C PHE A 63 32.98 -11.72 -19.18
N ARG A 64 32.76 -11.67 -20.51
CA ARG A 64 33.51 -12.46 -21.49
C ARG A 64 34.62 -11.57 -22.04
N SER A 65 35.89 -11.89 -21.75
CA SER A 65 37.01 -11.33 -22.51
C SER A 65 37.05 -12.05 -23.85
N SER A 66 36.99 -11.28 -24.92
CA SER A 66 37.43 -11.68 -26.26
C SER A 66 38.94 -11.89 -26.27
#